data_AF-A0A355UYD5-F1
#
_entry.id   AF-A0A355UYD5-F1
#
_cell.length_a   1.000
_cell.length_b   1.000
_cell.length_c   1.000
_cell.angle_alpha   90.00
_cell.angle_beta   90.00
_cell.angle_gamma   90.00
#
_symmetry.space_group_name_H-M   'P 1'
#
loop_
_entity.id
_entity.type
_entity.pdbx_description
1 polymer ?
#
loop_
_entity_poly.entity_id
_entity_poly.type
_entity_poly.pdbx_seq_one_letter_code
_entity_poly.pdbx_strand_id
1 'polypeptide(L)'
;MSENIYAKAEEIIFQRRTDAEVKRTMRVNEVERKIPEIAELNRVHLSNLSQRLFKIIQDGTDVEKKIEKERRDNRQAQAIIRSYLKKNGYPENYLEIQYTCPECDDTGYSNGKRCSCFKELIKKLSADELNTNSHMALSSFETFSLDYLKNENNYESMEKIYRYCVDYAENFSPKTSRNILMYGNTGLGKTHL
;
A
#
# COMPACT_ATOMS: atom_id res chain seq x y z
N MET A 1 -5.04 6.32 -20.93
CA MET A 1 -4.40 5.35 -20.01
C MET A 1 -4.85 3.98 -20.43
N SER A 2 -3.92 3.07 -20.68
CA SER A 2 -4.24 1.73 -21.16
C SER A 2 -5.09 1.00 -20.10
N GLU A 3 -6.11 0.26 -20.55
CA GLU A 3 -6.94 -0.59 -19.70
C GLU A 3 -6.07 -1.60 -18.90
N ASN A 4 -4.89 -1.91 -19.44
CA ASN A 4 -3.85 -2.75 -18.86
C ASN A 4 -3.28 -2.21 -17.52
N ILE A 5 -3.02 -0.90 -17.39
CA ILE A 5 -2.43 -0.33 -16.16
C ILE A 5 -3.36 -0.51 -14.96
N TYR A 6 -4.66 -0.29 -15.16
CA TYR A 6 -5.64 -0.44 -14.08
C TYR A 6 -5.73 -1.89 -13.61
N ALA A 7 -5.85 -2.84 -14.54
CA ALA A 7 -5.88 -4.26 -14.21
C ALA A 7 -4.61 -4.71 -13.48
N LYS A 8 -3.43 -4.26 -13.92
CA LYS A 8 -2.15 -4.56 -13.26
C LYS A 8 -2.06 -3.97 -11.85
N ALA A 9 -2.59 -2.76 -11.64
CA ALA A 9 -2.64 -2.16 -10.31
C ALA A 9 -3.61 -2.91 -9.37
N GLU A 10 -4.75 -3.38 -9.88
CA GLU A 10 -5.68 -4.23 -9.14
C GLU A 10 -5.03 -5.56 -8.73
N GLU A 11 -4.33 -6.20 -9.67
CA GLU A 11 -3.58 -7.44 -9.42
C GLU A 11 -2.53 -7.27 -8.31
N ILE A 12 -1.74 -6.19 -8.35
CA ILE A 12 -0.75 -5.90 -7.31
C ILE A 12 -1.40 -5.67 -5.94
N ILE A 13 -2.53 -4.95 -5.88
CA ILE A 13 -3.25 -4.71 -4.63
C ILE A 13 -3.82 -6.02 -4.08
N PHE A 14 -4.42 -6.83 -4.94
CA PHE A 14 -4.90 -8.15 -4.59
C PHE A 14 -3.77 -9.02 -4.02
N GLN A 15 -2.60 -9.03 -4.69
CA GLN A 15 -1.44 -9.80 -4.24
C GLN A 15 -0.95 -9.33 -2.86
N ARG A 16 -0.92 -8.02 -2.58
CA ARG A 16 -0.56 -7.50 -1.24
C ARG A 16 -1.44 -8.09 -0.15
N ARG A 17 -2.74 -8.15 -0.40
CA ARG A 17 -3.72 -8.70 0.53
C ARG A 17 -3.52 -10.20 0.73
N THR A 18 -3.39 -10.96 -0.36
CA THR A 18 -3.12 -12.39 -0.31
C THR A 18 -1.83 -12.69 0.45
N ASP A 19 -0.75 -11.95 0.19
CA ASP A 19 0.52 -12.09 0.89
C ASP A 19 0.38 -11.80 2.38
N ALA A 20 -0.39 -10.78 2.75
CA ALA A 20 -0.64 -10.45 4.16
C ALA A 20 -1.41 -11.57 4.88
N GLU A 21 -2.39 -12.18 4.23
CA GLU A 21 -3.17 -13.32 4.75
C GLU A 21 -2.30 -14.58 4.89
N VAL A 22 -1.47 -14.87 3.90
CA VAL A 22 -0.51 -15.99 3.91
C VAL A 22 0.49 -15.81 5.05
N LYS A 23 1.12 -14.63 5.17
CA LYS A 23 2.06 -14.31 6.26
C LYS A 23 1.38 -14.39 7.63
N ARG A 24 0.13 -13.96 7.76
CA ARG A 24 -0.63 -14.10 9.00
C ARG A 24 -0.86 -15.57 9.35
N THR A 25 -1.23 -16.40 8.38
CA THR A 25 -1.39 -17.84 8.57
C THR A 25 -0.10 -18.50 9.02
N MET A 26 1.04 -18.13 8.42
CA MET A 26 2.36 -18.62 8.85
C MET A 26 2.66 -18.24 10.31
N ARG A 27 2.42 -16.98 10.70
CA ARG A 27 2.62 -16.51 12.09
C ARG A 27 1.72 -17.24 13.09
N VAL A 28 0.45 -17.47 12.73
CA VAL A 28 -0.48 -18.25 13.55
C VAL A 28 0.02 -19.67 13.73
N ASN A 29 0.38 -20.37 12.64
CA ASN A 29 0.90 -21.74 12.72
C ASN A 29 2.20 -21.84 13.54
N GLU A 30 3.09 -20.86 13.43
CA GLU A 30 4.31 -20.78 14.23
C GLU A 30 3.99 -20.65 15.72
N VAL A 31 3.11 -19.72 16.08
CA VAL A 31 2.73 -19.45 17.46
C VAL A 31 1.99 -20.63 18.08
N GLU A 32 1.05 -21.25 17.36
CA GLU A 32 0.31 -22.40 17.86
C GLU A 32 1.21 -23.62 18.11
N ARG A 33 2.29 -23.78 17.33
CA ARG A 33 3.30 -24.81 17.56
C ARG A 33 4.16 -24.53 18.79
N LYS A 34 4.52 -23.26 19.02
CA LYS A 34 5.40 -22.85 20.12
C LYS A 34 4.67 -22.61 21.44
N ILE A 35 3.39 -22.25 21.37
CA ILE A 35 2.52 -21.86 22.50
C ILE A 35 1.19 -22.62 22.37
N PRO A 36 1.14 -23.91 22.75
CA PRO A 36 -0.05 -24.76 22.60
C PRO A 36 -1.30 -24.21 23.30
N GLU A 37 -1.14 -23.38 24.33
CA GLU A 37 -2.24 -22.71 25.03
C GLU A 37 -3.01 -21.76 24.10
N ILE A 38 -2.32 -21.10 23.17
CA ILE A 38 -2.98 -20.25 22.15
C ILE A 38 -3.78 -21.12 21.18
N ALA A 39 -3.26 -22.29 20.79
CA ALA A 39 -3.99 -23.21 19.90
C ALA A 39 -5.30 -23.70 20.53
N GLU A 40 -5.27 -24.03 21.83
CA GLU A 40 -6.47 -24.47 22.55
C GLU A 40 -7.48 -23.32 22.71
N LEU A 41 -7.02 -22.11 23.05
CA LEU A 41 -7.88 -20.92 23.12
C LEU A 41 -8.54 -20.61 21.77
N ASN A 42 -7.80 -20.70 20.66
CA ASN A 42 -8.34 -20.51 19.31
C ASN A 42 -9.41 -21.54 18.99
N ARG A 43 -9.18 -22.82 19.34
CA ARG A 43 -10.13 -23.92 19.11
C ARG A 43 -11.43 -23.70 19.87
N VAL A 44 -11.35 -23.41 21.17
CA VAL A 44 -12.52 -23.32 22.06
C VAL A 44 -13.31 -22.03 21.83
N HIS A 45 -12.62 -20.90 21.73
CA HIS A 45 -13.26 -19.59 21.80
C HIS A 45 -13.43 -18.89 20.46
N LEU A 46 -12.56 -19.12 19.46
CA LEU A 46 -12.53 -18.26 18.28
C LEU A 46 -12.99 -18.95 16.98
N SER A 47 -12.64 -20.22 16.76
CA SER A 47 -12.89 -20.92 15.49
C SER A 47 -14.37 -21.00 15.08
N ASN A 48 -15.28 -21.03 16.05
CA ASN A 48 -16.71 -21.24 15.84
C ASN A 48 -17.59 -20.03 16.21
N LEU A 49 -17.00 -18.85 16.47
CA LEU A 49 -17.74 -17.67 16.93
C LEU A 49 -18.89 -17.30 15.98
N SER A 50 -18.65 -17.29 14.66
CA SER A 50 -19.66 -16.99 13.64
C SER A 50 -20.85 -17.96 13.70
N GLN A 51 -20.57 -19.25 13.89
CA GLN A 51 -21.60 -20.29 13.99
C GLN A 51 -22.40 -20.17 15.30
N ARG A 52 -21.73 -19.82 16.42
CA ARG A 52 -22.42 -19.58 17.70
C ARG A 52 -23.33 -18.36 17.62
N LEU A 53 -22.84 -17.26 17.04
CA LEU A 53 -23.66 -16.06 16.83
C LEU A 53 -24.86 -16.33 15.93
N PHE A 54 -24.68 -17.09 14.84
CA PHE A 54 -25.78 -17.49 13.97
C PHE A 54 -26.84 -18.32 14.72
N LYS A 55 -26.42 -19.30 15.53
CA LYS A 55 -27.33 -20.10 16.37
C LYS A 55 -28.09 -19.24 17.38
N ILE A 56 -27.44 -18.26 18.01
CA ILE A 56 -28.08 -17.33 18.96
C ILE A 56 -29.18 -16.53 18.27
N ILE A 57 -28.91 -16.02 17.07
CA ILE A 57 -29.90 -15.26 16.28
C ILE A 57 -31.07 -16.16 15.88
N GLN A 58 -30.78 -17.38 15.43
CA GLN A 58 -31.80 -18.35 15.01
C GLN A 58 -32.70 -18.80 16.17
N ASP A 59 -32.15 -18.97 17.37
CA ASP A 59 -32.88 -19.34 18.59
C ASP A 59 -33.82 -18.22 19.09
N GLY A 60 -33.57 -16.96 18.72
CA GLY A 60 -34.46 -15.82 18.96
C GLY A 60 -34.66 -15.41 20.42
N THR A 61 -34.13 -16.16 21.38
CA THR A 61 -34.36 -15.98 22.82
C THR A 61 -33.16 -15.34 23.51
N ASP A 62 -33.40 -14.26 24.28
CA ASP A 62 -32.35 -13.50 25.00
C ASP A 62 -31.17 -13.10 24.09
N VAL A 63 -31.43 -12.82 22.82
CA VAL A 63 -30.42 -12.60 21.77
C VAL A 63 -29.38 -11.56 22.21
N GLU A 64 -29.82 -10.42 22.72
CA GLU A 64 -28.93 -9.34 23.18
C GLU A 64 -28.00 -9.82 24.31
N LYS A 65 -28.53 -10.50 25.33
CA LYS A 65 -27.73 -10.99 26.45
C LYS A 65 -26.72 -12.05 26.00
N LYS A 66 -27.12 -12.98 25.12
CA LYS A 66 -26.24 -14.03 24.60
C LYS A 66 -25.13 -13.45 23.71
N ILE A 67 -25.46 -12.48 22.86
CA ILE A 67 -24.46 -11.76 22.04
C ILE A 67 -23.47 -11.00 22.94
N GLU A 68 -23.96 -10.32 23.98
CA GLU A 68 -23.07 -9.57 24.87
C GLU A 68 -22.14 -10.51 25.67
N LYS A 69 -22.63 -11.69 26.06
CA LYS A 69 -21.79 -12.74 26.64
C LYS A 69 -20.69 -13.19 25.68
N GLU A 70 -21.02 -13.53 24.43
CA GLU A 70 -20.02 -13.92 23.42
C GLU A 70 -18.99 -12.80 23.17
N ARG A 71 -19.42 -11.52 23.17
CA ARG A 71 -18.49 -10.38 23.05
C ARG A 71 -17.51 -10.32 24.22
N ARG A 72 -18.00 -10.50 25.46
CA ARG A 72 -17.17 -10.50 26.66
C ARG A 72 -16.16 -11.65 26.61
N ASP A 73 -16.62 -12.85 26.30
CA ASP A 73 -15.78 -14.05 26.23
C ASP A 73 -14.71 -13.91 25.14
N ASN A 74 -15.08 -13.37 23.97
CA ASN A 74 -14.14 -13.07 22.88
C ASN A 74 -13.07 -12.05 23.29
N ARG A 75 -13.47 -10.94 23.96
CA ARG A 75 -12.50 -9.94 24.46
C ARG A 75 -11.54 -10.54 25.49
N GLN A 76 -12.04 -11.39 26.38
CA GLN A 76 -11.22 -12.06 27.38
C GLN A 76 -10.22 -13.03 26.73
N ALA A 77 -10.67 -13.85 25.77
CA ALA A 77 -9.80 -14.75 25.02
C ALA A 77 -8.69 -13.97 24.30
N GLN A 78 -9.03 -12.86 23.63
CA GLN A 78 -8.04 -12.00 22.97
C GLN A 78 -7.03 -11.40 23.96
N ALA A 79 -7.47 -10.94 25.14
CA ALA A 79 -6.56 -10.41 26.16
C ALA A 79 -5.59 -11.48 26.68
N ILE A 80 -6.07 -12.71 26.87
CA ILE A 80 -5.24 -13.84 27.30
C ILE A 80 -4.19 -14.16 26.22
N ILE A 81 -4.60 -14.23 24.94
CA ILE A 81 -3.69 -14.44 23.81
C ILE A 81 -2.59 -13.36 23.77
N ARG A 82 -2.95 -12.08 23.88
CA ARG A 82 -1.96 -10.98 23.94
C ARG A 82 -0.97 -11.18 25.09
N SER A 83 -1.44 -11.64 26.25
CA SER A 83 -0.58 -11.92 27.40
C SER A 83 0.41 -13.06 27.13
N TYR A 84 -0.05 -14.13 26.45
CA TYR A 84 0.81 -15.26 26.08
C TYR A 84 1.85 -14.86 25.04
N LEU A 85 1.46 -14.08 24.03
CA LEU A 85 2.38 -13.54 23.04
C LEU A 85 3.50 -12.74 23.72
N LYS A 86 3.13 -11.78 24.57
CA LYS A 86 4.08 -10.93 25.30
C LYS A 86 5.02 -11.72 26.20
N LYS A 87 4.49 -12.69 26.96
CA LYS A 87 5.29 -13.56 27.84
C LYS A 87 6.33 -14.38 27.06
N ASN A 88 6.05 -14.71 25.81
CA ASN A 88 6.93 -15.48 24.94
C ASN A 88 7.76 -14.60 23.98
N GLY A 89 7.81 -13.27 24.21
CA GLY A 89 8.65 -12.35 23.45
C GLY A 89 8.06 -11.90 22.10
N TYR A 90 6.79 -12.19 21.83
CA TYR A 90 6.10 -11.73 20.63
C TYR A 90 5.39 -10.39 20.86
N PRO A 91 5.28 -9.54 19.82
CA PRO A 91 4.39 -8.38 19.84
C PRO A 91 2.94 -8.77 20.10
N GLU A 92 2.19 -7.94 20.82
CA GLU A 92 0.78 -8.23 21.16
C GLU A 92 -0.13 -8.32 19.91
N ASN A 93 0.25 -7.65 18.82
CA ASN A 93 -0.44 -7.68 17.52
C ASN A 93 0.18 -8.69 16.52
N TYR A 94 1.03 -9.63 16.99
CA TYR A 94 1.75 -10.54 16.09
C TYR A 94 0.83 -11.45 15.27
N LEU A 95 -0.39 -11.73 15.74
CA LEU A 95 -1.38 -12.56 15.05
C LEU A 95 -2.38 -11.75 14.19
N GLU A 96 -2.29 -10.42 14.24
CA GLU A 96 -3.11 -9.52 13.43
C GLU A 96 -2.58 -9.46 11.99
N ILE A 97 -3.48 -9.28 11.02
CA ILE A 97 -3.08 -9.09 9.62
C ILE A 97 -2.39 -7.73 9.52
N GLN A 98 -1.23 -7.72 8.87
CA GLN A 98 -0.46 -6.50 8.62
C GLN A 98 -0.57 -6.16 7.15
N TYR A 99 -1.53 -5.29 6.82
CA TYR A 99 -1.72 -4.81 5.46
C TYR A 99 -0.62 -3.83 5.07
N THR A 100 -0.32 -3.78 3.77
CA THR A 100 0.64 -2.81 3.21
C THR A 100 0.07 -1.40 3.28
N CYS A 101 -1.22 -1.24 2.98
CA CYS A 101 -1.94 0.01 3.13
C CYS A 101 -2.97 -0.08 4.26
N PRO A 102 -2.75 0.61 5.40
CA PRO A 102 -3.71 0.61 6.51
C PRO A 102 -4.97 1.47 6.24
N GLU A 103 -4.96 2.33 5.21
CA GLU A 103 -6.13 3.16 4.87
C GLU A 103 -7.23 2.37 4.16
N CYS A 104 -6.85 1.34 3.41
CA CYS A 104 -7.79 0.54 2.63
C CYS A 104 -7.69 -0.95 2.92
N ASP A 105 -6.83 -1.39 3.84
CA ASP A 105 -6.58 -2.80 4.14
C ASP A 105 -6.30 -3.63 2.88
N ASP A 106 -5.46 -3.06 2.01
CA ASP A 106 -5.11 -3.61 0.69
C ASP A 106 -6.34 -3.97 -0.18
N THR A 107 -7.46 -3.24 -0.04
CA THR A 107 -8.60 -3.32 -0.97
C THR A 107 -8.47 -2.37 -2.14
N GLY A 108 -7.63 -1.34 -2.03
CA GLY A 108 -7.51 -0.26 -2.99
C GLY A 108 -8.62 0.79 -2.94
N TYR A 109 -9.62 0.64 -2.05
CA TYR A 109 -10.74 1.58 -1.92
C TYR A 109 -10.99 1.97 -0.46
N SER A 110 -11.24 3.27 -0.23
CA SER A 110 -11.65 3.80 1.07
C SER A 110 -12.84 4.74 0.85
N ASN A 111 -13.93 4.53 1.59
CA ASN A 111 -15.18 5.32 1.47
C ASN A 111 -15.74 5.40 0.03
N GLY A 112 -15.72 4.26 -0.69
CA GLY A 112 -16.21 4.17 -2.07
C GLY A 112 -15.35 4.90 -3.11
N LYS A 113 -14.17 5.40 -2.72
CA LYS A 113 -13.22 6.08 -3.61
C LYS A 113 -11.92 5.32 -3.67
N ARG A 114 -11.18 5.44 -4.79
CA ARG A 114 -9.84 4.87 -4.91
C ARG A 114 -8.92 5.44 -3.82
N CYS A 115 -8.28 4.54 -3.09
CA CYS A 115 -7.31 4.85 -2.06
C CYS A 115 -6.09 5.57 -2.67
N SER A 116 -5.40 6.37 -1.85
CA SER A 116 -4.14 7.03 -2.19
C SER A 116 -3.12 6.03 -2.73
N CYS A 117 -2.99 4.86 -2.10
CA CYS A 117 -2.02 3.83 -2.50
C CYS A 117 -2.28 3.27 -3.91
N PHE A 118 -3.54 3.21 -4.33
CA PHE A 118 -3.92 2.75 -5.67
C PHE A 118 -3.60 3.85 -6.69
N LYS A 119 -3.95 5.10 -6.40
CA LYS A 119 -3.62 6.23 -7.29
C LYS A 119 -2.11 6.36 -7.52
N GLU A 120 -1.31 6.26 -6.47
CA GLU A 120 0.15 6.28 -6.58
C GLU A 120 0.68 5.11 -7.40
N LEU A 121 0.09 3.92 -7.24
CA LEU A 121 0.46 2.76 -8.04
C LEU A 121 0.15 2.95 -9.53
N ILE A 122 -1.03 3.48 -9.87
CA ILE A 122 -1.39 3.82 -11.25
C ILE A 122 -0.43 4.86 -11.81
N LYS A 123 -0.11 5.91 -11.05
CA LYS A 123 0.84 6.96 -11.46
C LYS A 123 2.20 6.36 -11.79
N LYS A 124 2.72 5.51 -10.89
CA LYS A 124 4.00 4.81 -11.09
C LYS A 124 3.97 3.92 -12.33
N LEU A 125 2.97 3.06 -12.46
CA LEU A 125 2.85 2.15 -13.60
C LEU A 125 2.68 2.89 -14.93
N SER A 126 1.97 4.03 -14.93
CA SER A 126 1.84 4.88 -16.12
C SER A 126 3.16 5.51 -16.51
N ALA A 127 3.93 6.00 -15.53
CA ALA A 127 5.27 6.54 -15.78
C ALA A 127 6.21 5.44 -16.30
N ASP A 128 6.18 4.25 -15.70
CA ASP A 128 6.98 3.10 -16.13
C ASP A 128 6.60 2.66 -17.56
N GLU A 129 5.32 2.62 -17.92
CA GLU A 129 4.85 2.30 -19.28
C GLU A 129 5.33 3.35 -20.30
N LEU A 130 5.25 4.65 -19.97
CA LEU A 130 5.77 5.72 -20.83
C LEU A 130 7.28 5.61 -21.02
N ASN A 131 8.01 5.35 -19.94
CA ASN A 131 9.46 5.25 -19.96
C ASN A 131 9.95 4.03 -20.74
N THR A 132 9.33 2.87 -20.56
CA THR A 132 9.70 1.63 -21.29
C THR A 132 9.46 1.73 -22.79
N ASN A 133 8.48 2.50 -23.23
CA ASN A 133 8.24 2.78 -24.66
C ASN A 133 9.17 3.85 -25.24
N SER A 134 9.94 4.56 -24.40
CA SER A 134 10.96 5.49 -24.86
C SER A 134 12.26 4.75 -25.16
N HIS A 135 12.89 4.98 -26.32
CA HIS A 135 14.21 4.44 -26.66
C HIS A 135 15.36 5.10 -25.86
N MET A 136 15.04 5.76 -24.76
CA MET A 136 15.95 6.58 -23.98
C MET A 136 16.21 5.94 -22.62
N ALA A 137 17.43 6.09 -22.10
CA ALA A 137 17.72 5.75 -20.72
C ALA A 137 16.81 6.57 -19.79
N LEU A 138 16.30 5.92 -18.73
CA LEU A 138 15.51 6.58 -17.68
C LEU A 138 16.21 7.88 -17.26
N SER A 139 15.57 9.01 -17.55
CA SER A 139 16.08 10.34 -17.22
C SER A 139 15.17 10.93 -16.15
N SER A 140 15.74 11.40 -15.06
CA SER A 140 15.05 12.13 -13.99
C SER A 140 15.79 13.42 -13.68
N PHE A 141 15.15 14.34 -12.97
CA PHE A 141 15.83 15.54 -12.47
C PHE A 141 17.00 15.22 -11.52
N GLU A 142 17.03 14.03 -10.92
CA GLU A 142 18.10 13.55 -10.03
C GLU A 142 19.31 13.06 -10.83
N THR A 143 19.09 12.52 -12.05
CA THR A 143 20.16 12.06 -12.94
C THR A 143 20.70 13.18 -13.84
N PHE A 144 19.98 14.30 -13.95
CA PHE A 144 20.43 15.46 -14.70
C PHE A 144 21.53 16.20 -13.94
N SER A 145 22.70 16.37 -14.56
CA SER A 145 23.83 17.07 -13.95
C SER A 145 24.23 18.29 -14.76
N LEU A 146 24.23 19.45 -14.11
CA LEU A 146 24.76 20.70 -14.67
C LEU A 146 26.29 20.70 -14.75
N ASP A 147 26.96 19.74 -14.11
CA ASP A 147 28.42 19.67 -14.07
C ASP A 147 29.05 19.56 -15.47
N TYR A 148 28.35 18.91 -16.41
CA TYR A 148 28.78 18.81 -17.81
C TYR A 148 28.88 20.16 -18.52
N LEU A 149 28.21 21.20 -17.99
CA LEU A 149 28.12 22.53 -18.61
C LEU A 149 28.93 23.59 -17.86
N LYS A 150 29.63 23.26 -16.77
CA LYS A 150 30.32 24.23 -15.89
C LYS A 150 31.28 25.18 -16.60
N ASN A 151 31.87 24.74 -17.70
CA ASN A 151 32.83 25.51 -18.50
C ASN A 151 32.24 26.07 -19.80
N GLU A 152 30.93 25.92 -20.01
CA GLU A 152 30.23 26.43 -21.18
C GLU A 152 29.50 27.73 -20.87
N ASN A 153 29.44 28.63 -21.86
CA ASN A 153 28.69 29.90 -21.77
C ASN A 153 27.18 29.70 -21.54
N ASN A 154 26.68 28.47 -21.65
CA ASN A 154 25.26 28.14 -21.53
C ASN A 154 24.86 27.66 -20.12
N TYR A 155 25.79 27.58 -19.16
CA TYR A 155 25.54 27.04 -17.81
C TYR A 155 24.34 27.73 -17.13
N GLU A 156 24.37 29.06 -17.01
CA GLU A 156 23.32 29.82 -16.31
C GLU A 156 21.95 29.69 -16.99
N SER A 157 21.94 29.63 -18.33
CA SER A 157 20.72 29.44 -19.11
C SER A 157 20.13 28.06 -18.86
N MET A 158 20.96 27.01 -18.84
CA MET A 158 20.51 25.65 -18.58
C MET A 158 20.06 25.46 -17.13
N GLU A 159 20.74 26.10 -16.16
CA GLU A 159 20.29 26.10 -14.76
C GLU A 159 18.89 26.70 -14.62
N LYS A 160 18.61 27.83 -15.30
CA LYS A 160 17.28 28.45 -15.30
C LYS A 160 16.22 27.53 -15.93
N ILE A 161 16.55 26.89 -17.05
CA ILE A 161 15.64 25.94 -17.71
C ILE A 161 15.38 24.73 -16.81
N TYR A 162 16.41 24.15 -16.20
CA TYR A 162 16.29 23.05 -15.25
C TYR A 162 15.38 23.41 -14.08
N ARG A 163 15.63 24.56 -13.41
CA ARG A 163 14.80 25.04 -12.29
C ARG A 163 13.35 25.27 -12.72
N TYR A 164 13.14 25.81 -13.92
CA TYR A 164 11.81 26.00 -14.47
C TYR A 164 11.09 24.66 -14.71
N CYS A 165 11.77 23.65 -15.25
CA CYS A 165 11.20 22.32 -15.47
C CYS A 165 10.85 21.62 -14.16
N VAL A 166 11.71 21.73 -13.14
CA VAL A 166 11.45 21.20 -11.79
C VAL A 166 10.20 21.87 -11.20
N ASP A 167 10.18 23.21 -11.16
CA ASP A 167 9.05 23.98 -10.64
C ASP A 167 7.74 23.68 -11.40
N TYR A 168 7.82 23.58 -12.72
CA TYR A 168 6.68 23.20 -13.55
C TYR A 168 6.14 21.82 -13.20
N ALA A 169 7.01 20.83 -13.00
CA ALA A 169 6.61 19.46 -12.65
C ALA A 169 6.00 19.38 -11.24
N GLU A 170 6.57 20.10 -10.27
CA GLU A 170 6.08 20.15 -8.89
C GLU A 170 4.73 20.86 -8.78
N ASN A 171 4.53 21.93 -9.57
CA ASN A 171 3.35 22.78 -9.53
C ASN A 171 2.39 22.57 -10.71
N PHE A 172 2.51 21.44 -11.42
CA PHE A 172 1.70 21.16 -12.60
C PHE A 172 0.20 21.10 -12.28
N SER A 173 -0.60 21.80 -13.08
CA SER A 173 -2.05 21.80 -13.02
C SER A 173 -2.63 21.66 -14.43
N PRO A 174 -3.48 20.64 -14.68
CA PRO A 174 -4.14 20.47 -15.97
C PRO A 174 -5.01 21.68 -16.40
N LYS A 175 -5.39 22.54 -15.46
CA LYS A 175 -6.27 23.69 -15.73
C LYS A 175 -5.51 24.98 -16.02
N THR A 176 -4.28 25.12 -15.51
CA THR A 176 -3.59 26.42 -15.47
C THR A 176 -2.18 26.38 -16.06
N SER A 177 -1.55 25.21 -16.11
CA SER A 177 -0.20 25.06 -16.68
C SER A 177 -0.26 25.17 -18.20
N ARG A 178 0.70 25.90 -18.78
CA ARG A 178 0.88 26.02 -20.23
C ARG A 178 1.82 24.93 -20.74
N ASN A 179 1.73 24.58 -22.02
CA ASN A 179 2.67 23.64 -22.64
C ASN A 179 4.10 24.20 -22.64
N ILE A 180 5.09 23.31 -22.47
CA ILE A 180 6.52 23.62 -22.63
C ILE A 180 6.93 23.28 -24.07
N LEU A 181 7.61 24.22 -24.74
CA LEU A 181 8.27 24.00 -26.03
C LEU A 181 9.77 24.23 -25.87
N MET A 182 10.57 23.18 -26.03
CA MET A 182 12.03 23.26 -26.05
C MET A 182 12.55 23.20 -27.48
N TYR A 183 13.31 24.20 -27.91
CA TYR A 183 13.90 24.27 -29.26
C TYR A 183 15.39 24.62 -29.18
N GLY A 184 16.17 24.21 -30.20
CA GLY A 184 17.61 24.46 -30.27
C GLY A 184 18.37 23.29 -30.88
N ASN A 185 19.67 23.48 -31.13
CA ASN A 185 20.56 22.49 -31.76
C ASN A 185 20.60 21.16 -31.00
N THR A 186 20.94 20.08 -31.69
CA THR A 186 21.10 18.73 -31.09
C THR A 186 22.18 18.72 -30.01
N GLY A 187 22.09 17.80 -29.04
CA GLY A 187 23.08 17.65 -27.97
C GLY A 187 22.92 18.60 -26.76
N LEU A 188 21.99 19.55 -26.78
CA LEU A 188 21.81 20.54 -25.72
C LEU A 188 20.92 20.09 -24.54
N GLY A 189 20.82 18.79 -24.26
CA GLY A 189 20.07 18.28 -23.09
C GLY A 189 18.54 18.36 -23.14
N LYS A 190 17.93 18.92 -24.20
CA LYS A 190 16.47 19.07 -24.36
C LYS A 190 15.65 17.80 -24.21
N THR A 191 16.23 16.64 -24.52
CA THR A 191 15.52 15.35 -24.46
C THR A 191 15.71 14.66 -23.11
N HIS A 192 16.62 15.14 -22.26
CA HIS A 192 16.86 14.61 -20.91
C HIS A 192 16.00 15.30 -19.85
N LEU A 193 15.71 16.60 -20.03
CA LEU A 193 14.77 17.37 -19.21
C LEU A 193 13.32 17.01 -19.52
#